data_AF-A0A0A1MH67-F1
#
_entry.id   AF-A0A0A1MH67-F1
#
_cell.length_a   1.000
_cell.length_b   1.000
_cell.length_c   1.000
_cell.angle_alpha   90.00
_cell.angle_beta   90.00
_cell.angle_gamma   90.00
#
_symmetry.space_group_name_H-M   'P 1'
#
loop_
_entity.id
_entity.type
_entity.pdbx_description
1 polymer ?
#
loop_
_entity_poly.entity_id
_entity_poly.type
_entity_poly.pdbx_seq_one_letter_code
_entity_poly.pdbx_strand_id
1 'polypeptide(L)'
;MFQDIELLDLLKKQKEETICLVDVRSPQEFAAFRIPGSINIPVFDNEERVEVGTVYKQVGPEAAKEKGLEIFSIKLPEFIAQFQSLGKEKIVYCWRGGMRSKTAATLSI
;
A
#
# COMPACT_ATOMS: atom_id res chain seq x y z
N MET A 1 2.95 15.70 -2.27
CA MET A 1 4.24 15.09 -2.67
C MET A 1 4.70 14.24 -1.50
N PHE A 2 4.90 12.93 -1.70
CA PHE A 2 5.36 12.03 -0.64
C PHE A 2 6.88 12.06 -0.51
N GLN A 3 7.39 11.60 0.62
CA GLN A 3 8.82 11.49 0.92
C GLN A 3 9.10 10.13 1.58
N ASP A 4 10.32 9.64 1.38
CA ASP A 4 10.79 8.48 2.12
C ASP A 4 11.08 8.87 3.58
N ILE A 5 10.98 7.90 4.50
CA ILE A 5 11.25 8.10 5.92
C ILE A 5 12.30 7.10 6.40
N GLU A 6 13.24 7.59 7.20
CA GLU A 6 14.24 6.75 7.87
C GLU A 6 13.60 5.91 8.97
N LEU A 7 14.13 4.70 9.17
CA LEU A 7 13.55 3.74 10.13
C LEU A 7 13.50 4.28 11.56
N LEU A 8 14.54 5.01 12.00
CA LEU A 8 14.60 5.56 13.36
C LEU A 8 13.52 6.64 13.57
N ASP A 9 13.27 7.47 12.56
CA ASP A 9 12.23 8.49 12.61
C ASP A 9 10.83 7.87 12.60
N LEU A 10 10.62 6.82 11.81
CA LEU A 10 9.39 6.03 11.83
C LEU A 10 9.12 5.48 13.24
N LEU A 11 10.10 4.82 13.85
CA LEU A 11 9.95 4.23 15.19
C LEU A 11 9.70 5.30 16.26
N LYS A 12 10.33 6.47 16.14
CA LYS A 12 10.08 7.61 17.03
C LYS A 12 8.63 8.10 16.91
N LYS A 13 8.17 8.40 15.69
CA LYS A 13 6.80 8.83 15.41
C LYS A 13 5.76 7.79 15.85
N GLN A 14 6.07 6.50 15.71
CA GLN A 14 5.20 5.42 16.17
C GLN A 14 5.02 5.45 17.70
N LYS A 15 6.10 5.67 18.47
CA LYS A 15 6.04 5.79 19.93
C LYS A 15 5.26 7.02 20.39
N GLU A 16 5.31 8.10 19.62
CA GLU A 16 4.55 9.33 19.88
C GLU A 16 3.08 9.23 19.45
N GLU A 17 2.68 8.12 18.83
CA GLU A 17 1.35 7.89 18.26
C GLU A 17 0.87 8.98 17.29
N THR A 18 1.80 9.66 16.61
CA THR A 18 1.51 10.78 15.71
C THR A 18 1.20 10.35 14.27
N ILE A 19 1.41 9.06 13.97
CA ILE A 19 1.26 8.48 12.62
C ILE A 19 0.19 7.39 12.58
N CYS A 20 -0.30 7.12 11.37
CA CYS A 20 -0.97 5.89 11.00
C CYS A 20 -0.08 5.13 10.00
N LEU A 21 0.35 3.94 10.38
CA LEU A 21 1.16 3.08 9.54
C LEU A 21 0.25 2.17 8.72
N VAL A 22 0.30 2.29 7.39
CA VAL A 22 -0.61 1.63 6.46
C VAL A 22 0.17 0.63 5.60
N ASP A 23 -0.19 -0.64 5.70
CA ASP A 23 0.27 -1.71 4.83
C ASP A 23 -0.67 -1.83 3.63
N VAL A 24 -0.15 -1.63 2.42
CA VAL A 24 -0.95 -1.73 1.18
C VAL A 24 -0.76 -3.05 0.43
N ARG A 25 -0.12 -4.03 1.07
CA ARG A 25 -0.04 -5.41 0.56
C ARG A 25 -1.38 -6.13 0.68
N SER A 26 -1.49 -7.29 0.04
CA SER A 26 -2.69 -8.12 0.12
C SER A 26 -3.00 -8.56 1.57
N PRO A 27 -4.27 -8.86 1.90
CA PRO A 27 -4.65 -9.33 3.23
C PRO A 27 -3.85 -10.57 3.68
N GLN A 28 -3.54 -11.49 2.78
CA GLN A 28 -2.72 -12.66 3.06
C GLN A 28 -1.26 -12.28 3.39
N GLU A 29 -0.66 -11.36 2.64
CA GLU A 29 0.70 -10.84 2.94
C GLU A 29 0.73 -10.16 4.32
N PHE A 30 -0.32 -9.43 4.70
CA PHE A 30 -0.45 -8.75 6.00
C PHE A 30 -0.66 -9.72 7.17
N ALA A 31 -1.51 -10.74 6.97
CA ALA A 31 -1.78 -11.76 7.98
C ALA A 31 -0.56 -12.64 8.27
N ALA A 32 0.27 -12.92 7.25
CA ALA A 32 1.49 -13.71 7.41
C ALA A 32 2.51 -12.99 8.30
N PHE A 33 2.71 -11.68 8.08
CA PHE A 33 3.52 -10.82 8.94
C PHE A 33 3.27 -9.36 8.58
N ARG A 34 3.47 -8.47 9.55
CA ARG A 34 3.30 -7.02 9.36
C ARG A 34 4.13 -6.25 10.38
N ILE A 35 4.31 -4.96 10.14
CA ILE A 35 4.87 -4.07 11.16
C ILE A 35 3.83 -3.93 12.28
N PRO A 36 4.18 -4.14 13.57
CA PRO A 36 3.24 -4.00 14.67
C PRO A 36 2.54 -2.62 14.67
N GLY A 37 1.24 -2.60 14.95
CA GLY A 37 0.44 -1.38 14.95
C GLY A 37 0.03 -0.88 13.56
N SER A 38 0.43 -1.55 12.46
CA SER A 38 -0.06 -1.17 11.13
C SER A 38 -1.48 -1.66 10.88
N ILE A 39 -2.21 -0.90 10.08
CA ILE A 39 -3.50 -1.28 9.49
C ILE A 39 -3.31 -1.73 8.04
N ASN A 40 -4.24 -2.51 7.51
CA ASN A 40 -4.20 -2.96 6.12
C ASN A 40 -5.23 -2.21 5.28
N ILE A 41 -4.77 -1.52 4.24
CA ILE A 41 -5.62 -0.94 3.19
C ILE A 41 -5.05 -1.43 1.85
N PRO A 42 -5.46 -2.61 1.37
CA PRO A 42 -4.81 -3.29 0.27
C PRO A 42 -5.06 -2.59 -1.08
N VAL A 43 -4.01 -2.46 -1.91
CA VAL A 43 -4.19 -2.08 -3.33
C VAL A 43 -4.84 -3.23 -4.11
N PHE A 44 -4.46 -4.47 -3.78
CA PHE A 44 -4.99 -5.69 -4.36
C PHE A 44 -5.39 -6.65 -3.24
N ASP A 45 -6.52 -7.33 -3.39
CA ASP A 45 -6.86 -8.51 -2.60
C ASP A 45 -5.92 -9.68 -2.95
N ASN A 46 -6.19 -10.88 -2.41
CA ASN A 46 -5.28 -12.01 -2.58
C ASN A 46 -5.27 -12.52 -4.03
N GLU A 47 -6.45 -12.62 -4.64
CA GLU A 47 -6.68 -13.13 -5.98
C GLU A 47 -6.10 -12.17 -7.03
N GLU A 48 -6.43 -10.89 -6.95
CA GLU A 48 -5.89 -9.82 -7.80
C GLU A 48 -4.36 -9.73 -7.67
N ARG A 49 -3.82 -9.90 -6.45
CA ARG A 49 -2.38 -9.91 -6.20
C ARG A 49 -1.70 -11.08 -6.90
N VAL A 50 -2.33 -12.25 -6.94
CA VAL A 50 -1.83 -13.42 -7.68
C VAL A 50 -1.91 -13.17 -9.18
N GLU A 51 -3.02 -12.62 -9.67
CA GLU A 51 -3.22 -12.30 -11.08
C GLU A 51 -2.16 -11.31 -11.60
N VAL A 52 -2.08 -10.12 -11.00
CA VAL A 52 -1.11 -9.08 -11.38
C VAL A 52 0.32 -9.59 -11.21
N GLY A 53 0.59 -10.36 -10.15
CA GLY A 53 1.89 -10.97 -9.92
C GLY A 53 2.28 -12.01 -10.97
N THR A 54 1.29 -12.72 -11.53
CA THR A 54 1.49 -13.71 -12.59
C THR A 54 1.79 -13.00 -13.92
N VAL A 55 0.99 -11.98 -14.26
CA VAL A 55 1.25 -11.13 -15.45
C VAL A 55 2.64 -10.50 -15.38
N TYR A 56 3.04 -9.99 -14.21
CA TYR A 56 4.37 -9.39 -14.02
C TYR A 56 5.50 -10.37 -14.34
N LYS A 57 5.37 -11.63 -13.90
CA LYS A 57 6.39 -12.66 -14.10
C LYS A 57 6.39 -13.23 -15.51
N GLN A 58 5.22 -13.41 -16.11
CA GLN A 58 5.08 -14.13 -17.38
C GLN A 58 5.17 -13.21 -18.60
N VAL A 59 4.60 -12.00 -18.52
CA VAL A 59 4.49 -11.07 -19.63
C VAL A 59 5.43 -9.88 -19.44
N GLY A 60 5.51 -9.36 -18.22
CA GLY A 60 6.46 -8.32 -17.85
C GLY A 60 5.82 -7.14 -17.11
N PRO A 61 6.64 -6.14 -16.74
CA PRO A 61 6.24 -5.06 -15.86
C PRO A 61 5.16 -4.14 -16.46
N GLU A 62 5.24 -3.78 -17.75
CA GLU A 62 4.25 -2.86 -18.35
C GLU A 62 2.85 -3.48 -18.40
N ALA A 63 2.73 -4.73 -18.87
CA ALA A 63 1.44 -5.44 -18.87
C ALA A 63 0.85 -5.58 -17.46
N ALA A 64 1.68 -5.80 -16.45
CA ALA A 64 1.24 -5.85 -15.06
C ALA A 64 0.76 -4.49 -14.53
N LYS A 65 1.36 -3.38 -15.00
CA LYS A 65 0.88 -2.03 -14.65
C LYS A 65 -0.49 -1.77 -15.26
N GLU A 66 -0.67 -2.09 -16.54
CA GLU A 66 -1.96 -1.94 -17.22
C GLU A 66 -3.04 -2.76 -16.52
N LYS A 67 -2.77 -4.03 -16.23
CA LYS A 67 -3.70 -4.89 -15.50
C LYS A 67 -3.98 -4.39 -14.09
N GLY A 68 -2.94 -3.95 -13.38
CA GLY A 68 -3.07 -3.37 -12.05
C GLY A 68 -3.91 -2.10 -12.04
N LEU A 69 -3.76 -1.24 -13.05
CA LEU A 69 -4.56 -0.03 -13.21
C LEU A 69 -6.03 -0.35 -13.48
N GLU A 70 -6.31 -1.30 -14.38
CA GLU A 70 -7.66 -1.77 -14.68
C GLU A 70 -8.38 -2.18 -13.38
N ILE A 71 -7.77 -3.10 -12.62
CA ILE A 71 -8.32 -3.61 -11.36
C ILE A 71 -8.47 -2.50 -10.32
N PHE A 72 -7.41 -1.71 -10.11
CA PHE A 72 -7.38 -0.74 -9.02
C PHE A 72 -8.30 0.45 -9.27
N SER A 73 -8.50 0.86 -10.53
CA SER A 73 -9.34 2.00 -10.91
C SER A 73 -10.78 1.89 -10.40
N ILE A 74 -11.32 0.66 -10.37
CA ILE A 74 -12.68 0.36 -9.91
C ILE A 74 -12.83 0.65 -8.41
N LYS A 75 -11.75 0.44 -7.64
CA LYS A 75 -11.74 0.53 -6.17
C LYS A 75 -11.21 1.88 -5.66
N LEU A 76 -10.77 2.76 -6.55
CA LEU A 76 -10.18 4.05 -6.18
C LEU A 76 -11.03 4.90 -5.22
N PRO A 77 -12.35 5.07 -5.42
CA PRO A 77 -13.15 5.93 -4.55
C PRO A 77 -13.16 5.43 -3.09
N GLU A 78 -13.36 4.12 -2.90
CA GLU A 78 -13.37 3.51 -1.58
C GLU A 78 -11.98 3.54 -0.94
N PHE A 79 -10.95 3.22 -1.72
CA PHE A 79 -9.55 3.26 -1.26
C PHE A 79 -9.18 4.66 -0.74
N ILE A 80 -9.51 5.71 -1.49
CA ILE A 80 -9.26 7.10 -1.10
C ILE A 80 -10.05 7.46 0.15
N ALA A 81 -11.32 7.07 0.24
CA ALA A 81 -12.15 7.34 1.42
C ALA A 81 -11.57 6.70 2.70
N GLN A 82 -11.05 5.47 2.61
CA GLN A 82 -10.40 4.80 3.74
C GLN A 82 -9.17 5.60 4.21
N PHE A 83 -8.32 6.08 3.31
CA PHE A 83 -7.17 6.91 3.65
C PHE A 83 -7.53 8.28 4.21
N GLN A 84 -8.57 8.93 3.68
CA GLN A 84 -9.06 10.22 4.18
C GLN A 84 -9.63 10.12 5.59
N SER A 85 -10.19 8.97 5.96
CA SER A 85 -10.67 8.72 7.32
C SER A 85 -9.54 8.64 8.37
N LEU A 86 -8.28 8.47 7.93
CA LEU A 86 -7.12 8.45 8.82
C LEU A 86 -6.78 9.89 9.25
N GLY A 87 -7.14 10.25 10.48
CA GLY A 87 -6.90 11.57 11.08
C GLY A 87 -5.45 11.87 11.51
N LYS A 88 -4.47 11.06 11.10
CA LYS A 88 -3.05 11.19 11.44
C LYS A 88 -2.19 11.28 10.19
N GLU A 89 -0.92 11.66 10.36
CA GLU A 89 0.08 11.57 9.30
C GLU A 89 0.17 10.11 8.81
N LYS A 90 0.12 9.89 7.50
CA LYS A 90 0.09 8.54 6.92
C LYS A 90 1.48 8.14 6.50
N ILE A 91 1.94 6.97 6.95
CA ILE A 91 3.14 6.33 6.42
C ILE A 91 2.70 5.05 5.75
N VAL A 92 3.02 4.92 4.46
CA VAL A 92 2.52 3.84 3.62
C VAL A 92 3.68 2.94 3.23
N TYR A 93 3.53 1.64 3.41
CA TYR A 93 4.53 0.67 2.97
C TYR A 93 3.92 -0.47 2.18
N CYS A 94 4.73 -1.02 1.29
CA CYS A 94 4.50 -2.32 0.69
C CYS A 94 5.76 -3.17 0.90
N TRP A 95 5.88 -4.31 0.21
CA TRP A 95 6.99 -5.24 0.43
C TRP A 95 8.39 -4.62 0.29
N ARG A 96 8.57 -3.69 -0.67
CA ARG A 96 9.88 -3.15 -1.08
C ARG A 96 9.86 -1.64 -1.39
N GLY A 97 8.83 -0.92 -0.95
CA GLY A 97 8.70 0.51 -1.31
C GLY A 97 8.52 0.75 -2.82
N GLY A 98 7.94 -0.22 -3.54
CA GLY A 98 7.75 -0.16 -4.99
C GLY A 98 6.46 0.57 -5.40
N MET A 99 5.93 0.20 -6.56
CA MET A 99 4.80 0.90 -7.17
C MET A 99 3.53 0.90 -6.31
N ARG A 100 3.21 -0.19 -5.61
CA ARG A 100 2.00 -0.28 -4.76
C ARG A 100 1.93 0.84 -3.71
N SER A 101 2.99 1.03 -2.93
CA SER A 101 3.03 2.09 -1.90
C SER A 101 3.16 3.48 -2.50
N LYS A 102 3.90 3.63 -3.61
CA LYS A 102 4.02 4.93 -4.31
C LYS A 102 2.68 5.39 -4.88
N THR A 103 1.94 4.50 -5.55
CA THR A 103 0.61 4.79 -6.09
C THR A 103 -0.37 5.17 -4.98
N ALA A 104 -0.41 4.41 -3.89
CA ALA A 104 -1.22 4.76 -2.73
C ALA A 104 -0.84 6.14 -2.16
N ALA A 105 0.45 6.41 -1.96
CA ALA A 105 0.91 7.70 -1.48
C ALA A 105 0.62 8.87 -2.44
N THR A 106 0.58 8.63 -3.76
CA THR A 106 0.22 9.63 -4.77
C THR A 106 -1.27 9.96 -4.76
N LEU A 107 -2.13 8.98 -4.57
CA LEU A 107 -3.58 9.13 -4.76
C LEU A 107 -4.33 9.41 -3.46
N SER A 108 -3.69 9.17 -2.31
CA SER A 108 -4.39 9.07 -1.03
C SER A 108 -3.83 10.00 0.06
N ILE A 109 -2.92 10.91 -0.30
CA ILE A 109 -2.28 11.89 0.59
C ILE A 109 -2.48 13.30 0.06
#